data_AF-A0A6N7PIY4-F1
#
_entry.id   AF-A0A6N7PIY4-F1
#
_cell.length_a   1.000
_cell.length_b   1.000
_cell.length_c   1.000
_cell.angle_alpha   90.00
_cell.angle_beta   90.00
_cell.angle_gamma   90.00
#
_symmetry.space_group_name_H-M   'P 1'
#
loop_
_entity.id
_entity.type
_entity.pdbx_description
1 polymer ?
#
loop_
_entity_poly.entity_id
_entity_poly.type
_entity_poly.pdbx_seq_one_letter_code
_entity_poly.pdbx_strand_id
1 'polypeptide(L)'
;MHKGKDIVDELKEVAPSLDVLGDPPAYEVPSGYFEAFPARLMAAIHAEEGTQEVTEELSELSPFLASMPRQTPFTAPDGYFEGLSREVIIRKNETQPGRIVTMGRRVKLFKRCLAAAAVAGVISVGAVMLSKSYKDNSLDRQLAQISDQEIVDFLQSNTDAFDNENIFTNVSLEDDAPSVLPDELSDSEIDSYLEDNLLKELPLNQ
;
A
#
# COMPACT_ATOMS: atom_id res chain seq x y z
N MET A 1 -1.37 54.48 -41.02
CA MET A 1 -0.81 53.37 -40.23
C MET A 1 -0.90 53.75 -38.74
N HIS A 2 -2.08 53.94 -38.16
CA HIS A 2 -2.90 52.96 -37.37
C HIS A 2 -2.30 52.45 -36.03
N LYS A 3 -1.03 52.74 -35.70
CA LYS A 3 -0.36 52.20 -34.50
C LYS A 3 -1.00 52.58 -33.15
N GLY A 4 -1.67 53.73 -33.08
CA GLY A 4 -2.32 54.19 -31.83
C GLY A 4 -3.64 53.48 -31.52
N LYS A 5 -4.33 52.93 -32.53
CA LYS A 5 -5.52 52.09 -32.30
C LYS A 5 -5.10 50.67 -31.94
N ASP A 6 -4.08 50.15 -32.62
CA ASP A 6 -3.55 48.81 -32.39
C ASP A 6 -3.13 48.57 -30.91
N ILE A 7 -2.46 49.51 -30.26
CA ILE A 7 -2.02 49.34 -28.85
C ILE A 7 -3.21 49.32 -27.89
N VAL A 8 -4.23 50.13 -28.12
CA VAL A 8 -5.42 50.18 -27.27
C VAL A 8 -6.24 48.91 -27.43
N ASP A 9 -6.32 48.41 -28.66
CA ASP A 9 -7.00 47.17 -28.99
C ASP A 9 -6.26 45.95 -28.40
N GLU A 10 -4.92 45.90 -28.48
CA GLU A 10 -4.09 44.86 -27.84
C GLU A 10 -4.20 44.88 -26.31
N LEU A 11 -4.20 46.06 -25.68
CA LEU A 11 -4.31 46.17 -24.22
C LEU A 11 -5.66 45.64 -23.72
N LYS A 12 -6.72 45.90 -24.50
CA LYS A 12 -8.08 45.42 -24.21
C LYS A 12 -8.20 43.90 -24.36
N GLU A 13 -7.43 43.30 -25.24
CA GLU A 13 -7.35 41.84 -25.40
C GLU A 13 -6.59 41.17 -24.24
N VAL A 14 -5.44 41.74 -23.84
CA VAL A 14 -4.58 41.14 -22.80
C VAL A 14 -5.18 41.32 -21.40
N ALA A 15 -5.86 42.43 -21.14
CA ALA A 15 -6.44 42.73 -19.83
C ALA A 15 -7.81 43.39 -19.95
N PRO A 16 -8.86 42.63 -20.30
CA PRO A 16 -10.21 43.17 -20.54
C PRO A 16 -10.84 43.77 -19.26
N SER A 17 -10.36 43.37 -18.09
CA SER A 17 -10.79 43.91 -16.79
C SER A 17 -10.18 45.27 -16.44
N LEU A 18 -9.12 45.72 -17.14
CA LEU A 18 -8.54 47.06 -16.93
C LEU A 18 -9.41 48.18 -17.52
N ASP A 19 -10.19 47.88 -18.56
CA ASP A 19 -11.15 48.82 -19.17
C ASP A 19 -12.28 49.19 -18.18
N VAL A 20 -12.52 48.34 -17.17
CA VAL A 20 -13.52 48.55 -16.11
C VAL A 20 -13.04 49.53 -15.03
N LEU A 21 -11.72 49.76 -14.91
CA LEU A 21 -11.13 50.59 -13.87
C LEU A 21 -11.21 52.10 -14.16
N GLY A 22 -11.73 52.50 -15.33
CA GLY A 22 -11.94 53.90 -15.70
C GLY A 22 -10.64 54.65 -16.00
N ASP A 23 -10.71 55.99 -16.04
CA ASP A 23 -9.53 56.85 -16.18
C ASP A 23 -8.52 56.56 -15.05
N PRO A 24 -7.20 56.64 -15.32
CA PRO A 24 -6.18 56.43 -14.29
C PRO A 24 -6.48 57.35 -13.09
N PRO A 25 -6.30 56.85 -11.85
CA PRO A 25 -6.60 57.65 -10.67
C PRO A 25 -5.85 58.98 -10.76
N ALA A 26 -6.53 60.08 -10.43
CA ALA A 26 -6.02 61.45 -10.47
C ALA A 26 -4.98 61.74 -9.36
N TYR A 27 -4.09 60.79 -9.09
CA TYR A 27 -2.99 60.93 -8.16
C TYR A 27 -1.68 60.88 -8.94
N GLU A 28 -1.13 62.06 -9.21
CA GLU A 28 0.21 62.20 -9.74
C GLU A 28 1.19 62.35 -8.57
N VAL A 29 2.27 61.56 -8.60
CA VAL A 29 3.37 61.75 -7.67
C VAL A 29 4.14 63.03 -8.04
N PRO A 30 4.58 63.83 -7.06
CA PRO A 30 5.42 64.99 -7.33
C PRO A 30 6.68 64.63 -8.13
N SER A 31 7.16 65.57 -8.95
CA SER A 31 8.41 65.39 -9.69
C SER A 31 9.57 65.08 -8.75
N GLY A 32 10.41 64.10 -9.14
CA GLY A 32 11.55 63.67 -8.34
C GLY A 32 11.20 62.85 -7.08
N TYR A 33 9.94 62.43 -6.88
CA TYR A 33 9.55 61.59 -5.74
C TYR A 33 10.41 60.33 -5.62
N PHE A 34 10.53 59.56 -6.71
CA PHE A 34 11.32 58.33 -6.73
C PHE A 34 12.83 58.56 -6.75
N GLU A 35 13.30 59.70 -7.26
CA GLU A 35 14.73 60.05 -7.25
C GLU A 35 15.22 60.40 -5.84
N ALA A 36 14.39 61.11 -5.06
CA ALA A 36 14.71 61.50 -3.69
C ALA A 36 14.34 60.41 -2.66
N PHE A 37 13.53 59.41 -3.04
CA PHE A 37 13.05 58.38 -2.11
C PHE A 37 14.17 57.56 -1.45
N PRO A 38 15.17 57.00 -2.17
CA PRO A 38 16.23 56.22 -1.53
C PRO A 38 17.03 57.03 -0.51
N ALA A 39 17.35 58.28 -0.83
CA ALA A 39 18.08 59.17 0.07
C ALA A 39 17.26 59.50 1.33
N ARG A 40 15.96 59.76 1.18
CA ARG A 40 15.04 60.00 2.30
C ARG A 40 14.86 58.76 3.18
N LEU A 41 14.75 57.58 2.57
CA LEU A 41 14.65 56.31 3.29
C LEU A 41 15.91 56.05 4.12
N MET A 42 17.09 56.21 3.52
CA MET A 42 18.37 56.04 4.23
C MET A 42 18.53 57.07 5.35
N ALA A 43 18.14 58.32 5.13
CA ALA A 43 18.16 59.34 6.17
C ALA A 43 17.20 59.02 7.32
N ALA A 44 16.02 58.45 7.02
CA ALA A 44 15.07 58.00 8.04
C ALA A 44 15.63 56.82 8.85
N ILE A 45 16.20 55.81 8.19
CA ILE A 45 16.85 54.66 8.84
C ILE A 45 17.98 55.14 9.76
N HIS A 46 18.86 56.02 9.30
CA HIS A 46 19.94 56.54 10.12
C HIS A 46 19.48 57.45 11.26
N ALA A 47 18.36 58.17 11.10
CA ALA A 47 17.77 58.94 12.18
C ALA A 47 17.17 58.04 13.27
N GLU A 48 16.65 56.87 12.88
CA GLU A 48 16.14 55.83 13.78
C GLU A 48 17.31 55.11 14.48
N GLU A 49 18.29 54.61 13.72
CA GLU A 49 19.52 53.95 14.21
C GLU A 49 20.39 54.86 15.10
N GLY A 50 20.32 56.18 14.91
CA GLY A 50 21.17 57.14 15.61
C GLY A 50 20.72 57.49 17.03
N THR A 51 19.56 57.01 17.47
CA THR A 51 18.96 57.42 18.76
C THR A 51 18.80 56.30 19.79
N GLN A 52 18.86 55.04 19.36
CA GLN A 52 18.79 53.89 20.26
C GLN A 52 19.98 52.98 19.97
N GLU A 53 20.75 52.65 21.01
CA GLU A 53 21.81 51.65 20.85
C GLU A 53 21.12 50.36 20.42
N VAL A 54 21.49 49.78 19.27
CA VAL A 54 20.92 48.52 18.73
C VAL A 54 20.86 47.39 19.79
N THR A 55 21.67 47.48 20.83
CA THR A 55 21.65 46.62 22.02
C THR A 55 20.39 46.76 22.86
N GLU A 56 19.83 47.96 23.02
CA GLU A 56 18.61 48.24 23.76
C GLU A 56 17.39 47.68 23.01
N GLU A 57 17.22 47.99 21.73
CA GLU A 57 16.15 47.41 20.90
C GLU A 57 16.20 45.88 20.87
N LEU A 58 17.41 45.33 20.67
CA LEU A 58 17.58 43.88 20.68
C LEU A 58 17.29 43.30 22.06
N SER A 59 17.55 44.02 23.15
CA SER A 59 17.21 43.56 24.50
C SER A 59 15.70 43.51 24.74
N GLU A 60 14.95 44.43 24.13
CA GLU A 60 13.48 44.45 24.17
C GLU A 60 12.87 43.34 23.31
N LEU A 61 13.38 43.16 22.09
CA LEU A 61 12.87 42.15 21.14
C LEU A 61 13.32 40.73 21.49
N SER A 62 14.56 40.58 21.95
CA SER A 62 15.18 39.29 22.24
C SER A 62 16.30 39.44 23.28
N PRO A 63 15.98 39.43 24.58
CA PRO A 63 16.98 39.53 25.65
C PRO A 63 18.01 38.39 25.57
N PHE A 64 17.64 37.24 25.01
CA PHE A 64 18.55 36.13 24.77
C PHE A 64 19.62 36.47 23.71
N LEU A 65 19.22 37.00 22.54
CA LEU A 65 20.18 37.37 21.49
C LEU A 65 21.02 38.58 21.91
N ALA A 66 20.45 39.52 22.66
CA ALA A 66 21.20 40.65 23.24
C ALA A 66 22.27 40.18 24.23
N SER A 67 22.01 39.10 24.98
CA SER A 67 22.98 38.51 25.93
C SER A 67 24.09 37.68 25.27
N MET A 68 23.95 37.34 23.99
CA MET A 68 24.89 36.47 23.29
C MET A 68 26.13 37.27 22.83
N PRO A 69 27.35 36.78 23.07
CA PRO A 69 28.55 37.44 22.57
C PRO A 69 28.54 37.44 21.03
N ARG A 70 28.76 38.61 20.43
CA ARG A 70 28.89 38.80 18.97
C ARG A 70 30.24 38.27 18.45
N GLN A 71 30.56 37.03 18.78
CA GLN A 71 31.76 36.34 18.31
C GLN A 71 31.34 35.40 17.19
N THR A 72 31.91 35.57 16.00
CA THR A 72 31.74 34.60 14.91
C THR A 72 32.63 33.39 15.21
N PRO A 73 32.07 32.22 15.56
CA PRO A 73 32.87 31.06 16.00
C PRO A 73 33.73 30.48 14.88
N PHE A 74 33.46 30.85 13.63
CA PHE A 74 34.18 30.41 12.45
C PHE A 74 34.70 31.63 11.70
N THR A 75 36.01 31.67 11.53
CA THR A 75 36.68 32.60 10.63
C THR A 75 37.46 31.78 9.61
N ALA A 76 37.49 32.27 8.38
CA ALA A 76 38.36 31.68 7.37
C ALA A 76 39.81 32.05 7.71
N PRO A 77 40.78 31.12 7.58
CA PRO A 77 42.20 31.46 7.68
C PRO A 77 42.60 32.52 6.65
N ASP A 78 43.63 33.29 6.96
CA ASP A 78 44.19 34.27 6.03
C ASP A 78 44.59 33.61 4.70
N GLY A 79 44.16 34.20 3.58
CA GLY A 79 44.43 33.66 2.24
C GLY A 79 43.60 32.44 1.83
N TYR A 80 42.62 31.99 2.62
CA TYR A 80 41.78 30.83 2.30
C TYR A 80 41.18 30.90 0.88
N PHE A 81 40.59 32.04 0.53
CA PHE A 81 39.95 32.23 -0.78
C PHE A 81 40.94 32.44 -1.94
N GLU A 82 42.17 32.83 -1.65
CA GLU A 82 43.22 33.03 -2.67
C GLU A 82 43.64 31.69 -3.29
N GLY A 83 43.74 30.64 -2.46
CA GLY A 83 44.08 29.27 -2.90
C GLY A 83 42.87 28.44 -3.34
N LEU A 84 41.66 28.75 -2.83
CA LEU A 84 40.46 27.93 -3.02
C LEU A 84 40.11 27.71 -4.50
N SER A 85 40.15 28.77 -5.31
CA SER A 85 39.81 28.68 -6.75
C SER A 85 40.75 27.72 -7.50
N ARG A 86 42.05 27.76 -7.19
CA ARG A 86 43.07 26.89 -7.77
C ARG A 86 42.91 25.45 -7.28
N GLU A 87 42.69 25.25 -5.97
CA GLU A 87 42.48 23.92 -5.40
C GLU A 87 41.26 23.22 -5.98
N VAL A 88 40.14 23.93 -6.16
CA VAL A 88 38.91 23.37 -6.72
C VAL A 88 39.14 22.91 -8.17
N ILE A 89 39.90 23.67 -8.97
CA ILE A 89 40.23 23.30 -10.35
C ILE A 89 41.15 22.07 -10.40
N ILE A 90 42.15 22.00 -9.52
CA ILE A 90 43.05 20.84 -9.43
C ILE A 90 42.25 19.59 -9.04
N ARG A 91 41.43 19.67 -7.99
CA ARG A 91 40.61 18.54 -7.52
C ARG A 91 39.53 18.11 -8.51
N LYS A 92 39.02 19.02 -9.34
CA LYS A 92 38.09 18.67 -10.43
C LYS A 92 38.75 17.77 -11.48
N ASN A 93 40.04 17.97 -11.73
CA ASN A 93 40.81 17.17 -12.69
C ASN A 93 41.39 15.90 -12.08
N GLU A 94 41.49 15.82 -10.75
CA GLU A 94 41.78 14.59 -10.02
C GLU A 94 40.52 13.71 -9.95
N THR A 95 40.23 13.00 -11.03
CA THR A 95 39.25 11.91 -11.02
C THR A 95 39.78 10.75 -10.19
N GLN A 96 39.68 10.84 -8.86
CA GLN A 96 39.80 9.65 -8.03
C GLN A 96 38.71 8.67 -8.49
N PRO A 97 39.04 7.44 -8.93
CA PRO A 97 38.03 6.47 -9.29
C PRO A 97 37.19 6.23 -8.04
N GLY A 98 35.94 6.69 -8.07
CA GLY A 98 35.01 6.58 -6.95
C GLY A 98 35.00 5.13 -6.45
N ARG A 99 35.12 4.93 -5.15
CA ARG A 99 35.22 3.60 -4.54
C ARG A 99 34.02 2.76 -4.93
N ILE A 100 34.19 1.86 -5.91
CA ILE A 100 33.14 0.93 -6.34
C ILE A 100 32.97 -0.11 -5.24
N VAL A 101 31.96 0.07 -4.39
CA VAL A 101 31.56 -0.96 -3.43
C VAL A 101 30.59 -1.89 -4.14
N THR A 102 31.07 -3.07 -4.51
CA THR A 102 30.21 -4.11 -5.07
C THR A 102 29.26 -4.61 -3.96
N MET A 103 27.96 -4.33 -4.10
CA MET A 103 26.94 -4.90 -3.22
C MET A 103 26.77 -6.39 -3.53
N GLY A 104 27.45 -7.24 -2.75
CA GLY A 104 27.25 -8.68 -2.82
C GLY A 104 25.87 -9.07 -2.24
N ARG A 105 24.98 -9.61 -3.08
CA ARG A 105 23.67 -10.13 -2.66
C ARG A 105 23.85 -11.39 -1.81
N ARG A 106 23.86 -11.27 -0.47
CA ARG A 106 23.92 -12.43 0.44
C ARG A 106 22.53 -13.05 0.58
N VAL A 107 22.17 -13.99 -0.30
CA VAL A 107 20.96 -14.81 -0.15
C VAL A 107 21.16 -15.89 0.91
N LYS A 108 21.06 -15.53 2.19
CA LYS A 108 21.11 -16.47 3.33
C LYS A 108 19.88 -17.39 3.43
N LEU A 109 18.87 -17.21 2.57
CA LEU A 109 17.57 -17.86 2.69
C LEU A 109 17.45 -19.23 1.97
N PHE A 110 18.39 -19.58 1.08
CA PHE A 110 18.33 -20.86 0.35
C PHE A 110 18.42 -22.09 1.26
N LYS A 111 19.14 -21.99 2.39
CA LYS A 111 19.36 -23.15 3.28
C LYS A 111 18.10 -23.61 3.99
N ARG A 112 17.13 -22.71 4.25
CA ARG A 112 15.85 -23.04 4.90
C ARG A 112 14.81 -23.57 3.91
N CYS A 113 14.86 -23.09 2.67
CA CYS A 113 13.93 -23.53 1.62
C CYS A 113 14.18 -24.98 1.20
N LEU A 114 15.45 -25.43 1.21
CA LEU A 114 15.82 -26.79 0.83
C LEU A 114 15.21 -27.86 1.76
N ALA A 115 15.21 -27.62 3.08
CA ALA A 115 14.62 -28.57 4.03
C ALA A 115 13.09 -28.67 3.88
N ALA A 116 12.41 -27.54 3.68
CA ALA A 116 10.96 -27.52 3.47
C ALA A 116 10.56 -28.21 2.15
N ALA A 117 11.30 -27.97 1.07
CA ALA A 117 11.05 -28.63 -0.22
C ALA A 117 11.25 -30.15 -0.14
N ALA A 118 12.25 -30.62 0.62
CA ALA A 118 12.46 -32.05 0.83
C ALA A 118 11.29 -32.70 1.59
N VAL A 119 10.79 -32.04 2.64
CA VAL A 119 9.63 -32.54 3.41
C VAL A 119 8.36 -32.57 2.55
N ALA A 120 8.07 -31.49 1.82
CA ALA A 120 6.91 -31.44 0.91
C ALA A 120 7.02 -32.50 -0.21
N GLY A 121 8.23 -32.72 -0.75
CA GLY A 121 8.51 -33.77 -1.72
C GLY A 121 8.19 -35.17 -1.18
N VAL A 122 8.69 -35.52 0.02
CA VAL A 122 8.41 -36.82 0.64
C VAL A 122 6.92 -37.03 0.91
N ILE A 123 6.21 -36.00 1.40
CA ILE A 123 4.76 -36.08 1.64
C ILE A 123 4.00 -36.31 0.33
N SER A 124 4.34 -35.55 -0.72
CA SER A 124 3.68 -35.69 -2.03
C SER A 124 3.91 -37.06 -2.67
N VAL A 125 5.14 -37.60 -2.62
CA VAL A 125 5.46 -38.93 -3.14
C VAL A 125 4.77 -40.03 -2.32
N GLY A 126 4.74 -39.88 -0.99
CA GLY A 126 4.04 -40.81 -0.09
C GLY A 126 2.54 -40.88 -0.38
N ALA A 127 1.88 -39.74 -0.57
CA ALA A 127 0.45 -39.69 -0.91
C ALA A 127 0.14 -40.39 -2.25
N VAL A 128 0.99 -40.20 -3.27
CA VAL A 128 0.83 -40.86 -4.58
C VAL A 128 1.05 -42.38 -4.49
N MET A 129 2.03 -42.84 -3.70
CA MET A 129 2.27 -44.27 -3.51
C MET A 129 1.14 -44.96 -2.73
N LEU A 130 0.59 -44.27 -1.72
CA LEU A 130 -0.51 -44.77 -0.89
C LEU A 130 -1.83 -44.82 -1.68
N SER A 131 -2.17 -43.78 -2.43
CA SER A 131 -3.36 -43.75 -3.30
C SER A 131 -3.35 -44.83 -4.37
N LYS A 132 -2.17 -45.17 -4.93
CA LYS A 132 -2.03 -46.33 -5.83
C LYS A 132 -2.33 -47.66 -5.14
N SER A 133 -1.99 -47.80 -3.86
CA SER A 133 -2.21 -49.01 -3.07
C SER A 133 -3.68 -49.20 -2.68
N TYR A 134 -4.43 -48.12 -2.47
CA TYR A 134 -5.88 -48.19 -2.21
C TYR A 134 -6.72 -48.52 -3.44
N LYS A 135 -6.24 -48.19 -4.65
CA LYS A 135 -6.99 -48.43 -5.90
C LYS A 135 -7.24 -49.91 -6.21
N ASP A 136 -6.38 -50.82 -5.74
CA ASP A 136 -6.55 -52.27 -5.94
C ASP A 136 -7.58 -52.92 -4.97
N ASN A 137 -7.91 -52.22 -3.87
CA ASN A 137 -8.90 -52.64 -2.89
C ASN A 137 -10.23 -51.90 -3.11
N SER A 138 -10.71 -51.82 -4.34
CA SER A 138 -12.02 -51.24 -4.61
C SER A 138 -13.12 -52.13 -4.00
N LEU A 139 -14.05 -51.50 -3.28
CA LEU A 139 -15.27 -52.15 -2.78
C LEU A 139 -15.98 -52.91 -3.91
N ASP A 140 -16.02 -52.36 -5.11
CA ASP A 140 -16.60 -52.99 -6.30
C ASP A 140 -16.06 -54.40 -6.56
N ARG A 141 -14.77 -54.64 -6.34
CA ARG A 141 -14.16 -55.97 -6.52
C ARG A 141 -14.57 -56.93 -5.40
N GLN A 142 -14.74 -56.41 -4.18
CA GLN A 142 -15.22 -57.20 -3.04
C GLN A 142 -16.70 -57.55 -3.20
N LEU A 143 -17.53 -56.62 -3.69
CA LEU A 143 -18.93 -56.89 -4.03
C LEU A 143 -19.06 -57.88 -5.19
N ALA A 144 -18.21 -57.78 -6.23
CA ALA A 144 -18.26 -58.72 -7.36
C ALA A 144 -17.85 -60.15 -7.00
N GLN A 145 -17.19 -60.36 -5.85
CA GLN A 145 -16.77 -61.68 -5.37
C GLN A 145 -17.83 -62.36 -4.50
N ILE A 146 -18.91 -61.66 -4.11
CA ILE A 146 -20.02 -62.27 -3.38
C ILE A 146 -20.81 -63.19 -4.33
N SER A 147 -21.14 -64.39 -3.88
CA SER A 147 -21.84 -65.36 -4.74
C SER A 147 -23.35 -65.15 -4.71
N ASP A 148 -24.04 -65.47 -5.82
CA ASP A 148 -25.50 -65.41 -5.88
C ASP A 148 -26.18 -66.24 -4.79
N GLN A 149 -25.54 -67.34 -4.36
CA GLN A 149 -26.05 -68.18 -3.27
C GLN A 149 -25.95 -67.47 -1.93
N GLU A 150 -24.85 -66.78 -1.63
CA GLU A 150 -24.72 -65.98 -0.41
C GLU A 150 -25.71 -64.81 -0.39
N ILE A 151 -25.98 -64.20 -1.54
CA ILE A 151 -27.01 -63.15 -1.66
C ILE A 151 -28.38 -63.74 -1.33
N VAL A 152 -28.75 -64.88 -1.92
CA VAL A 152 -30.04 -65.53 -1.68
C VAL A 152 -30.17 -66.00 -0.24
N ASP A 153 -29.14 -66.62 0.32
CA ASP A 153 -29.13 -67.08 1.71
C ASP A 153 -29.25 -65.91 2.68
N PHE A 154 -28.55 -64.79 2.42
CA PHE A 154 -28.69 -63.57 3.22
C PHE A 154 -30.10 -63.00 3.15
N LEU A 155 -30.68 -62.91 1.94
CA LEU A 155 -32.04 -62.42 1.77
C LEU A 155 -33.04 -63.34 2.48
N GLN A 156 -32.91 -64.65 2.39
CA GLN A 156 -33.81 -65.59 3.07
C GLN A 156 -33.67 -65.55 4.59
N SER A 157 -32.45 -65.35 5.10
CA SER A 157 -32.22 -65.28 6.55
C SER A 157 -32.65 -63.95 7.16
N ASN A 158 -32.68 -62.87 6.38
CA ASN A 158 -32.92 -61.51 6.88
C ASN A 158 -34.24 -60.89 6.39
N THR A 159 -35.03 -61.59 5.58
CA THR A 159 -36.35 -61.15 5.11
C THR A 159 -37.40 -62.05 5.76
N ASP A 160 -38.35 -61.46 6.49
CA ASP A 160 -39.51 -62.20 6.99
C ASP A 160 -40.68 -62.20 5.98
N ALA A 161 -41.77 -62.89 6.31
CA ALA A 161 -42.92 -63.02 5.41
C ALA A 161 -43.62 -61.67 5.13
N PHE A 162 -43.46 -60.67 6.00
CA PHE A 162 -44.05 -59.34 5.83
C PHE A 162 -43.15 -58.45 4.96
N ASP A 163 -41.83 -58.58 5.09
CA ASP A 163 -40.86 -57.83 4.27
C ASP A 163 -40.94 -58.20 2.79
N ASN A 164 -41.20 -59.46 2.47
CA ASN A 164 -41.29 -59.92 1.08
C ASN A 164 -42.52 -59.32 0.35
N GLU A 165 -43.63 -59.12 1.06
CA GLU A 165 -44.81 -58.44 0.52
C GLU A 165 -44.54 -56.95 0.31
N ASN A 166 -43.79 -56.31 1.22
CA ASN A 166 -43.41 -54.90 1.11
C ASN A 166 -42.36 -54.64 0.00
N ILE A 167 -41.48 -55.61 -0.27
CA ILE A 167 -40.55 -55.54 -1.41
C ILE A 167 -41.31 -55.73 -2.72
N PHE A 168 -42.24 -56.68 -2.78
CA PHE A 168 -43.02 -56.95 -3.99
C PHE A 168 -43.98 -55.80 -4.35
N THR A 169 -44.57 -55.13 -3.35
CA THR A 169 -45.36 -53.91 -3.57
C THR A 169 -44.49 -52.76 -4.07
N ASN A 170 -43.29 -52.54 -3.52
CA ASN A 170 -42.40 -51.46 -3.96
C ASN A 170 -41.78 -51.71 -5.35
N VAL A 171 -41.50 -52.97 -5.71
CA VAL A 171 -40.97 -53.33 -7.04
C VAL A 171 -42.04 -53.29 -8.12
N SER A 172 -43.30 -53.63 -7.79
CA SER A 172 -44.40 -53.63 -8.77
C SER A 172 -44.96 -52.22 -9.07
N LEU A 173 -44.48 -51.18 -8.39
CA LEU A 173 -44.88 -49.78 -8.58
C LEU A 173 -43.89 -49.00 -9.46
N GLU A 174 -43.43 -49.63 -10.54
CA GLU A 174 -42.40 -49.11 -11.45
C GLU A 174 -42.89 -48.00 -12.41
N ASP A 175 -43.89 -47.18 -12.04
CA ASP A 175 -44.35 -46.07 -12.90
C ASP A 175 -44.65 -44.73 -12.20
N ASP A 176 -44.44 -44.57 -10.89
CA ASP A 176 -44.38 -43.24 -10.25
C ASP A 176 -43.87 -43.36 -8.81
N ALA A 177 -42.60 -43.03 -8.58
CA ALA A 177 -42.05 -42.96 -7.23
C ALA A 177 -42.40 -41.60 -6.60
N PRO A 178 -43.20 -41.53 -5.51
CA PRO A 178 -43.29 -40.32 -4.71
C PRO A 178 -41.94 -40.13 -3.99
N SER A 179 -41.37 -38.94 -4.12
CA SER A 179 -40.20 -38.51 -3.35
C SER A 179 -40.41 -38.83 -1.86
N VAL A 180 -39.52 -39.66 -1.31
CA VAL A 180 -39.49 -40.02 0.12
C VAL A 180 -38.83 -38.89 0.95
N LEU A 181 -38.51 -37.76 0.32
CA LEU A 181 -38.04 -36.57 1.02
C LEU A 181 -39.26 -35.70 1.36
N PRO A 182 -39.45 -35.31 2.64
CA PRO A 182 -40.46 -34.32 2.98
C PRO A 182 -40.16 -33.02 2.22
N ASP A 183 -41.13 -32.51 1.46
CA ASP A 183 -40.99 -31.25 0.70
C ASP A 183 -40.69 -30.02 1.59
N GLU A 184 -40.76 -30.17 2.91
CA GLU A 184 -40.56 -29.10 3.88
C GLU A 184 -39.13 -29.00 4.45
N LEU A 185 -38.19 -29.86 4.06
CA LEU A 185 -36.80 -29.70 4.52
C LEU A 185 -36.12 -28.57 3.73
N SER A 186 -36.17 -27.37 4.30
CA SER A 186 -35.58 -26.18 3.70
C SER A 186 -34.05 -26.21 3.77
N ASP A 187 -33.38 -25.67 2.75
CA ASP A 187 -31.90 -25.55 2.74
C ASP A 187 -31.38 -24.85 4.01
N SER A 188 -32.17 -23.93 4.58
CA SER A 188 -31.85 -23.25 5.83
C SER A 188 -31.84 -24.15 7.07
N GLU A 189 -32.66 -25.20 7.11
CA GLU A 189 -32.63 -26.17 8.22
C GLU A 189 -31.43 -27.11 8.11
N ILE A 190 -31.00 -27.42 6.88
CA ILE A 190 -29.79 -28.19 6.61
C ILE A 190 -28.56 -27.41 7.09
N ASP A 191 -28.49 -26.12 6.75
CA ASP A 191 -27.41 -25.24 7.21
C ASP A 191 -27.38 -25.11 8.74
N SER A 192 -28.56 -24.94 9.37
CA SER A 192 -28.69 -24.90 10.83
C SER A 192 -28.16 -26.17 11.50
N TYR A 193 -28.53 -27.35 10.98
CA TYR A 193 -28.06 -28.64 11.52
C TYR A 193 -26.55 -28.88 11.33
N LEU A 194 -25.97 -28.36 10.25
CA LEU A 194 -24.53 -28.39 10.00
C LEU A 194 -23.76 -27.48 10.95
N GLU A 195 -24.29 -26.28 11.19
CA GLU A 195 -23.66 -25.29 12.07
C GLU A 195 -23.72 -25.71 13.55
N ASP A 196 -24.82 -26.33 13.98
CA ASP A 196 -25.00 -26.84 15.34
C ASP A 196 -24.09 -28.04 15.67
N ASN A 197 -23.70 -28.82 14.65
CA ASN A 197 -22.69 -29.88 14.79
C ASN A 197 -21.26 -29.34 14.71
N LEU A 198 -20.99 -28.33 13.88
CA LEU A 198 -19.67 -27.70 13.82
C LEU A 198 -19.30 -26.97 15.11
N LEU A 199 -20.28 -26.43 15.84
CA LEU A 199 -20.08 -25.69 17.09
C LEU A 199 -19.92 -26.56 18.34
N LYS A 200 -20.27 -27.86 18.30
CA LYS A 200 -20.18 -28.77 19.45
C LYS A 200 -18.81 -29.43 19.66
N GLU A 201 -17.91 -29.42 18.67
CA GLU A 201 -16.67 -30.22 18.66
C GLU A 201 -15.37 -29.43 18.95
N LEU A 202 -15.42 -28.29 19.65
CA LEU A 202 -14.20 -27.62 20.15
C LEU A 202 -14.27 -27.34 21.66
N PRO A 203 -13.82 -28.28 22.53
CA PRO A 203 -13.35 -27.91 23.84
C PRO A 203 -12.02 -27.16 23.72
N LEU A 204 -12.04 -25.86 23.96
CA LEU A 204 -10.87 -25.02 24.22
C LEU A 204 -10.19 -25.48 25.53
N ASN A 205 -9.18 -26.34 25.39
CA ASN A 205 -8.00 -26.53 26.25
C ASN A 205 -8.19 -27.01 27.71
N GLN A 206 -7.82 -28.28 27.97
CA GLN A 206 -6.88 -28.72 29.02
C GLN A 206 -6.14 -29.98 28.55
#